data_AF-A0A1C0VYK1-F1
#
_entry.id   AF-A0A1C0VYK1-F1
#
_cell.length_a   1.000
_cell.length_b   1.000
_cell.length_c   1.000
_cell.angle_alpha   90.00
_cell.angle_beta   90.00
_cell.angle_gamma   90.00
#
_symmetry.space_group_name_H-M   'P 1'
#
loop_
_entity.id
_entity.type
_entity.pdbx_description
1 polymer ?
#
loop_
_entity_poly.entity_id
_entity_poly.type
_entity_poly.pdbx_seq_one_letter_code
_entity_poly.pdbx_strand_id
1 'polypeptide(L)'
;MREPTELENQQYQRLREIFATARRRYLDAGGDLHRSAGSLNGQDFLTDEEKQEISNLGRQVFVRESNPVKNSNHVLLKKAM
;
A
#
# COMPACT_ATOMS: atom_id res chain seq x y z
N MET A 1 -0.47 2.48 -18.83
CA MET A 1 -0.38 2.79 -17.39
C MET A 1 -1.66 3.52 -17.02
N ARG A 2 -2.38 3.09 -15.98
CA ARG A 2 -3.57 3.82 -15.51
C ARG A 2 -3.12 4.98 -14.64
N GLU A 3 -3.82 6.10 -14.73
CA GLU A 3 -3.58 7.22 -13.82
C GLU A 3 -4.07 6.84 -12.42
N PRO A 4 -3.23 6.99 -11.38
CA PRO A 4 -3.65 6.79 -10.01
C PRO A 4 -4.71 7.84 -9.64
N THR A 5 -5.75 7.38 -8.96
CA THR A 5 -6.77 8.25 -8.37
C THR A 5 -6.17 9.14 -7.28
N GLU A 6 -6.83 10.26 -6.96
CA GLU A 6 -6.38 11.17 -5.91
C GLU A 6 -6.18 10.47 -4.55
N LEU A 7 -7.06 9.50 -4.24
CA LEU A 7 -6.93 8.64 -3.07
C LEU A 7 -5.67 7.77 -3.12
N GLU A 8 -5.36 7.17 -4.27
CA GLU A 8 -4.14 6.37 -4.43
C GLU A 8 -2.90 7.26 -4.27
N ASN A 9 -2.91 8.47 -4.82
CA ASN A 9 -1.82 9.43 -4.64
C ASN A 9 -1.61 9.79 -3.16
N GLN A 10 -2.68 10.01 -2.40
CA GLN A 10 -2.61 10.24 -0.96
C GLN A 10 -2.05 9.03 -0.20
N GLN A 11 -2.48 7.82 -0.55
CA GLN A 11 -1.97 6.58 0.05
C GLN A 11 -0.48 6.37 -0.27
N TYR A 12 -0.06 6.62 -1.50
CA TYR A 12 1.35 6.56 -1.90
C TYR A 12 2.18 7.61 -1.18
N GLN A 13 1.67 8.84 -1.05
CA GLN A 13 2.35 9.88 -0.28
C GLN A 13 2.53 9.45 1.17
N ARG A 14 1.50 8.88 1.79
CA ARG A 14 1.57 8.39 3.17
C ARG A 14 2.60 7.27 3.34
N LEU A 15 2.63 6.30 2.42
CA LEU A 15 3.65 5.26 2.42
C LEU A 15 5.07 5.86 2.32
N ARG A 16 5.28 6.86 1.46
CA ARG A 16 6.58 7.53 1.32
C ARG A 16 7.03 8.20 2.62
N GLU A 17 6.12 8.85 3.35
CA GLU A 17 6.42 9.46 4.65
C GLU A 17 6.88 8.43 5.69
N ILE A 18 6.17 7.29 5.77
CA ILE A 18 6.52 6.21 6.69
C ILE A 18 7.91 5.66 6.36
N PHE A 19 8.18 5.37 5.08
CA PHE A 19 9.49 4.87 4.66
C PHE A 19 10.61 5.91 4.83
N ALA A 20 10.34 7.19 4.59
CA ALA A 20 11.31 8.26 4.82
C ALA A 20 11.70 8.36 6.31
N THR A 21 10.72 8.21 7.20
CA THR A 21 10.93 8.21 8.65
C THR A 21 11.75 6.99 9.08
N ALA A 22 11.36 5.79 8.64
CA ALA A 22 12.12 4.56 8.91
C ALA A 22 13.55 4.64 8.38
N ARG A 23 13.72 5.23 7.18
CA ARG A 23 15.03 5.47 6.57
C ARG A 23 15.87 6.44 7.41
N ARG A 24 15.27 7.49 7.96
CA ARG A 24 15.97 8.43 8.83
C ARG A 24 16.47 7.73 10.09
N ARG A 25 15.62 6.94 10.75
CA ARG A 25 15.99 6.17 11.95
C ARG A 25 17.09 5.15 11.64
N TYR A 26 17.01 4.49 10.49
CA TYR A 26 18.05 3.56 10.02
C TYR A 26 19.41 4.23 9.87
N LEU A 27 19.47 5.41 9.23
CA LEU A 27 20.71 6.16 9.06
C LEU A 27 21.24 6.71 10.39
N ASP A 28 20.35 7.13 11.29
CA ASP A 28 20.70 7.59 12.64
C ASP A 28 21.34 6.47 13.48
N ALA A 29 20.86 5.23 13.33
CA ALA A 29 21.43 4.03 13.95
C ALA A 29 22.76 3.56 13.31
N GLY A 30 23.33 4.32 12.37
CA GLY A 30 24.58 3.96 11.67
C GLY A 30 24.38 3.02 10.48
N GLY A 31 23.16 2.94 9.94
CA GLY A 31 22.86 2.20 8.73
C GLY A 31 23.52 2.77 7.47
N ASP A 32 23.66 1.92 6.45
CA ASP A 32 24.34 2.23 5.19
C ASP A 32 23.38 2.84 4.15
N LEU A 33 23.72 4.01 3.61
CA LEU A 33 22.95 4.70 2.57
C LEU A 33 22.71 3.86 1.30
N HIS A 34 23.53 2.85 1.02
CA HIS A 34 23.37 1.98 -0.14
C HIS A 34 22.53 0.74 0.15
N ARG A 35 22.14 0.51 1.41
CA ARG A 35 21.36 -0.66 1.83
C ARG A 35 19.94 -0.26 2.24
N SER A 36 19.03 -1.23 2.24
CA SER A 36 17.66 -1.03 2.69
C SER A 36 17.60 -0.99 4.22
N ALA A 37 16.57 -0.34 4.78
CA ALA A 37 16.43 -0.19 6.22
C ALA A 37 16.40 -1.55 6.97
N GLY A 38 15.81 -2.59 6.35
CA GLY A 38 15.78 -3.94 6.90
C GLY A 38 17.12 -4.71 6.80
N SER A 39 18.15 -4.13 6.17
CA SER A 39 19.45 -4.79 5.99
C SER A 39 20.40 -4.62 7.18
N LEU A 40 20.11 -3.75 8.16
CA LEU A 40 20.95 -3.60 9.35
C LEU A 40 20.45 -4.54 10.45
N ASN A 41 21.11 -5.69 10.59
CA ASN A 41 20.95 -6.62 11.70
C ASN A 41 19.50 -7.13 11.94
N GLY A 42 18.64 -7.12 10.93
CA GLY A 42 17.22 -7.45 11.10
C GLY A 42 16.46 -6.47 12.01
N GLN A 43 17.01 -5.28 12.25
CA GLN A 43 16.32 -4.24 12.99
C GLN A 43 15.27 -3.61 12.09
N ASP A 44 14.02 -3.78 12.52
CA ASP A 44 12.89 -3.13 11.89
C ASP A 44 12.80 -1.71 12.43
N PHE A 45 13.05 -0.72 11.58
CA PHE A 45 12.96 0.71 11.94
C PHE A 45 11.53 1.25 11.85
N LEU A 46 10.58 0.38 11.54
CA LEU A 46 9.15 0.64 11.57
C LEU A 46 8.59 0.21 12.93
N THR A 47 7.76 1.06 13.53
CA THR A 47 6.93 0.69 14.68
C THR A 47 5.83 -0.29 14.26
N ASP A 48 5.25 -1.00 15.23
CA ASP A 48 4.14 -1.91 14.95
C ASP A 48 2.93 -1.18 14.33
N GLU A 49 2.68 0.07 14.75
CA GLU A 49 1.65 0.94 14.18
C GLU A 49 1.94 1.27 12.70
N GLU A 50 3.19 1.63 12.37
CA GLU A 50 3.61 1.90 11.00
C GLU A 50 3.49 0.65 10.11
N LYS A 51 3.81 -0.54 10.63
CA LYS A 51 3.63 -1.82 9.92
C LYS A 51 2.16 -2.14 9.67
N GLN A 52 1.30 -1.89 10.66
CA GLN A 52 -0.14 -2.06 10.54
C GLN A 52 -0.71 -1.11 9.49
N GLU A 53 -0.26 0.16 9.48
CA GLU A 53 -0.68 1.17 8.52
C GLU A 53 -0.22 0.81 7.09
N ILE A 54 1.04 0.39 6.91
CA ILE A 54 1.54 -0.10 5.60
C ILE A 54 0.74 -1.32 5.14
N SER A 55 0.43 -2.27 6.02
CA SER A 55 -0.35 -3.45 5.67
C SER A 55 -1.77 -3.10 5.22
N ASN A 56 -2.39 -2.13 5.89
CA ASN A 56 -3.73 -1.64 5.56
C ASN A 56 -3.72 -0.85 4.23
N LEU A 57 -2.75 0.03 4.03
CA LEU A 57 -2.57 0.79 2.79
C LEU A 57 -2.27 -0.13 1.61
N GLY A 58 -1.35 -1.09 1.78
CA GLY A 58 -1.01 -2.09 0.76
C GLY A 58 -2.22 -2.92 0.34
N ARG A 59 -3.05 -3.37 1.29
CA ARG A 59 -4.30 -4.07 0.94
C ARG A 59 -5.24 -3.19 0.10
N GLN A 60 -5.38 -1.90 0.42
CA GLN A 60 -6.26 -1.01 -0.34
C GLN A 60 -5.77 -0.74 -1.76
N VAL A 61 -4.44 -0.64 -1.94
CA VAL A 61 -3.82 -0.38 -3.25
C VAL A 61 -3.80 -1.65 -4.13
N PHE A 62 -3.50 -2.84 -3.57
CA PHE A 62 -3.34 -4.07 -4.35
C PHE A 62 -4.63 -4.90 -4.53
N VAL A 63 -5.62 -4.82 -3.63
CA VAL A 63 -6.88 -5.59 -3.76
C VAL A 63 -7.77 -5.08 -4.91
N ARG A 64 -7.53 -3.86 -5.39
CA ARG A 64 -8.25 -3.29 -6.54
C ARG A 64 -8.00 -4.03 -7.85
N GLU A 65 -6.93 -4.82 -7.93
CA GLU A 65 -6.61 -5.67 -9.09
C GLU A 65 -7.36 -7.03 -9.05
N SER A 66 -7.76 -7.49 -7.87
CA SER A 66 -8.54 -8.70 -7.67
C SER A 66 -10.02 -8.40 -7.44
N ASN A 67 -10.67 -7.70 -8.38
CA ASN A 67 -12.13 -7.70 -8.44
C ASN A 67 -12.56 -8.55 -9.65
N PRO A 68 -12.94 -9.83 -9.47
CA PRO A 68 -13.68 -10.51 -10.53
C PRO A 68 -14.99 -9.75 -10.68
N VAL A 69 -15.14 -9.06 -11.81
CA VAL A 69 -16.36 -8.35 -12.18
C VAL A 69 -17.52 -9.35 -12.14
N LYS A 70 -18.24 -9.43 -11.02
CA LYS A 70 -19.60 -9.96 -11.01
C LYS A 70 -20.47 -8.88 -11.65
N ASN A 71 -20.51 -8.92 -12.98
CA ASN A 71 -21.45 -8.15 -13.79
C ASN A 71 -22.86 -8.70 -13.54
N SER A 72 -23.49 -8.32 -12.43
CA SER A 72 -24.92 -8.53 -12.21
C SER A 72 -25.70 -7.35 -12.81
N ASN A 73 -25.52 -7.14 -14.11
CA ASN A 73 -26.40 -6.33 -14.94
C ASN A 73 -26.74 -7.13 -16.20
N HIS A 74 -27.55 -8.19 -16.03
CA HIS A 74 -28.47 -8.59 -17.09
C HIS A 74 -29.87 -8.23 -16.63
N VAL A 75 -30.18 -6.95 -16.77
CA VAL A 75 -31.53 -6.39 -16.65
C VAL A 75 -32.35 -6.83 -17.88
N LEU A 76 -33.54 -7.36 -17.61
CA LEU A 76 -34.71 -7.54 -18.50
C LEU A 76 -34.60 -8.55 -19.67
N LEU A 77 -35.50 -9.55 -19.70
CA LEU A 77 -36.74 -9.54 -20.51
C LEU A 77 -37.42 -10.93 -20.51
N LYS A 78 -38.76 -10.93 -20.47
CA LYS A 78 -39.72 -12.04 -20.73
C LYS A 78 -40.01 -12.94 -19.51
N LYS A 79 -41.23 -13.05 -19.00
CA LYS A 79 -42.55 -13.02 -19.65
C LYS A 79 -43.62 -12.42 -18.73
N ALA A 80 -44.40 -11.52 -19.32
CA ALA A 80 -45.83 -11.46 -19.07
C ALA A 80 -46.49 -12.72 -19.65
N MET A 81 -47.27 -13.43 -18.84
CA MET A 81 -48.52 -14.17 -19.13
C MET A 81 -48.79 -15.17 -18.01
#